data_AF-A0A7S3U1M1-F1
#
_entry.id   AF-A0A7S3U1M1-F1
#
_cell.length_a   1.000
_cell.length_b   1.000
_cell.length_c   1.000
_cell.angle_alpha   90.00
_cell.angle_beta   90.00
_cell.angle_gamma   90.00
#
_symmetry.space_group_name_H-M   'P 1'
#
loop_
_entity.id
_entity.type
_entity.pdbx_description
1 polymer ?
#
loop_
_entity_poly.entity_id
_entity_poly.type
_entity_poly.pdbx_seq_one_letter_code
_entity_poly.pdbx_strand_id
1 'polypeptide(L)'
;MYGYGGRERIDFGDPMKEATKAFLIPLSISLVISAIFCVLFKINADNLTELTDANIICMAEGVNVNEKWQILFNWGYLMFVGICTAYTMGVVASIVGKLEYIIAVMCMHALFSCVNLAFVITMGVWRYNSWGSACAQEGSVIYQQGAFLQNIFITFCVFQCFNCCFNGLANKAKPQ
;
A
#
# COMPACT_ATOMS: atom_id res chain seq x y z
N MET A 1 -63.69 -23.51 -6.81
CA MET A 1 -62.41 -23.49 -6.05
C MET A 1 -61.32 -23.01 -7.00
N TYR A 2 -60.91 -21.74 -6.90
CA TYR A 2 -59.78 -21.22 -7.68
C TYR A 2 -58.50 -21.46 -6.88
N GLY A 3 -57.63 -22.32 -7.41
CA GLY A 3 -56.32 -22.58 -6.84
C GLY A 3 -55.41 -21.35 -7.04
N TYR A 4 -54.98 -20.76 -5.93
CA TYR A 4 -53.90 -19.77 -5.93
C TYR A 4 -52.60 -20.46 -6.32
N GLY A 5 -52.15 -20.22 -7.56
CA GLY A 5 -50.81 -20.56 -8.00
C GLY A 5 -49.79 -19.77 -7.19
N GLY A 6 -49.02 -20.48 -6.36
CA GLY A 6 -47.82 -19.95 -5.73
C GLY A 6 -46.82 -19.58 -6.82
N ARG A 7 -46.78 -18.29 -7.15
CA ARG A 7 -45.76 -17.73 -8.04
C ARG A 7 -44.47 -17.65 -7.21
N GLU A 8 -43.60 -18.64 -7.36
CA GLU A 8 -42.23 -18.56 -6.86
C GLU A 8 -41.60 -17.26 -7.37
N ARG A 9 -41.20 -16.41 -6.42
CA ARG A 9 -40.50 -15.17 -6.73
C ARG A 9 -39.09 -15.60 -7.12
N ILE A 10 -38.82 -15.72 -8.42
CA ILE A 10 -37.45 -15.84 -8.93
C ILE A 10 -36.77 -14.53 -8.55
N ASP A 11 -35.96 -14.59 -7.49
CA ASP A 11 -35.12 -13.49 -7.05
C ASP A 11 -34.01 -13.38 -8.08
N PHE A 12 -34.26 -12.59 -9.14
CA PHE A 12 -33.22 -12.16 -10.06
C PHE A 12 -32.28 -11.28 -9.23
N GLY A 13 -31.29 -11.93 -8.61
CA GLY A 13 -30.36 -11.30 -7.69
C GLY A 13 -29.87 -9.97 -8.25
N ASP A 14 -29.90 -8.94 -7.41
CA ASP A 14 -29.56 -7.58 -7.82
C ASP A 14 -28.22 -7.61 -8.58
N PRO A 15 -28.20 -7.31 -9.89
CA PRO A 15 -27.00 -7.42 -10.72
C PRO A 15 -25.88 -6.53 -10.18
N MET A 16 -26.22 -5.47 -9.43
CA MET A 16 -25.26 -4.63 -8.74
C MET A 16 -24.58 -5.35 -7.56
N LYS A 17 -25.31 -6.21 -6.84
CA LYS A 17 -24.78 -7.02 -5.73
C LYS A 17 -23.85 -8.14 -6.22
N GLU A 18 -24.13 -8.72 -7.38
CA GLU A 18 -23.22 -9.68 -8.02
C GLU A 18 -21.95 -8.97 -8.55
N ALA A 19 -22.08 -7.78 -9.14
CA ALA A 19 -20.95 -6.98 -9.57
C ALA A 19 -20.03 -6.58 -8.40
N THR A 20 -20.57 -6.22 -7.24
CA THR A 20 -19.77 -5.85 -6.06
C THR A 20 -19.02 -7.04 -5.47
N LYS A 21 -19.57 -8.26 -5.53
CA LYS A 21 -18.89 -9.47 -5.05
C LYS A 21 -17.60 -9.78 -5.82
N ALA A 22 -17.54 -9.43 -7.10
CA ALA A 22 -16.32 -9.59 -7.91
C ALA A 22 -15.12 -8.81 -7.33
N PHE A 23 -15.37 -7.75 -6.56
CA PHE A 23 -14.32 -6.96 -5.91
C PHE A 23 -13.87 -7.52 -4.55
N LEU A 24 -14.60 -8.48 -3.98
CA LEU A 24 -14.31 -8.99 -2.64
C LEU A 24 -12.91 -9.62 -2.55
N ILE A 25 -12.58 -10.50 -3.50
CA ILE A 25 -11.28 -11.20 -3.55
C ILE A 25 -10.13 -10.19 -3.75
N PRO A 26 -10.12 -9.33 -4.79
CA PRO A 26 -9.00 -8.41 -5.00
C PRO A 26 -8.84 -7.39 -3.87
N LEU A 27 -9.92 -6.89 -3.27
CA LEU A 27 -9.83 -6.00 -2.10
C LEU A 27 -9.29 -6.71 -0.87
N SER A 28 -9.66 -7.98 -0.65
CA SER A 28 -9.14 -8.78 0.47
C SER A 28 -7.65 -9.07 0.32
N ILE A 29 -7.20 -9.42 -0.89
CA ILE A 29 -5.77 -9.62 -1.18
C ILE A 29 -5.00 -8.31 -0.94
N SER A 30 -5.54 -7.19 -1.44
CA SER A 30 -4.92 -5.87 -1.26
C SER A 30 -4.84 -5.46 0.21
N LEU A 31 -5.85 -5.78 1.01
CA LEU A 31 -5.84 -5.60 2.46
C LEU A 31 -4.72 -6.40 3.12
N VAL A 32 -4.60 -7.69 2.82
CA VAL A 32 -3.57 -8.56 3.41
C VAL A 32 -2.17 -8.07 3.07
N ILE A 33 -1.91 -7.74 1.80
CA ILE A 33 -0.62 -7.20 1.37
C ILE A 33 -0.32 -5.89 2.11
N SER A 34 -1.30 -4.99 2.20
CA SER A 34 -1.15 -3.71 2.90
C SER A 34 -0.86 -3.90 4.39
N ALA A 35 -1.48 -4.90 5.02
CA ALA A 35 -1.25 -5.23 6.43
C ALA A 35 0.17 -5.78 6.67
N ILE A 36 0.69 -6.60 5.74
CA ILE A 36 2.08 -7.07 5.80
C ILE A 36 3.05 -5.89 5.77
N PHE A 37 2.89 -4.97 4.82
CA PHE A 37 3.72 -3.77 4.75
C PHE A 37 3.60 -2.92 6.01
N CYS A 38 2.38 -2.71 6.52
CA CYS A 38 2.14 -2.00 7.78
C CYS A 38 3.01 -2.57 8.92
N VAL A 39 2.99 -3.89 9.12
CA VAL A 39 3.79 -4.56 10.15
C VAL A 39 5.29 -4.38 9.90
N LEU A 40 5.75 -4.56 8.66
CA LEU A 40 7.17 -4.41 8.33
C LEU A 40 7.68 -2.99 8.56
N PHE A 41 6.90 -1.97 8.19
CA PHE A 41 7.22 -0.58 8.46
C PHE A 41 7.34 -0.32 9.97
N LYS A 42 6.40 -0.85 10.76
CA LYS A 42 6.42 -0.70 12.21
C LYS A 42 7.64 -1.37 12.85
N ILE A 43 7.94 -2.61 12.49
CA ILE A 43 9.11 -3.35 13.01
C ILE A 43 10.40 -2.58 12.72
N ASN A 44 10.57 -2.05 11.50
CA ASN A 44 11.79 -1.31 11.16
C ASN A 44 11.88 0.04 11.87
N ALA A 45 10.75 0.73 12.09
CA ALA A 45 10.72 1.94 12.91
C ALA A 45 11.13 1.64 14.36
N ASP A 46 10.63 0.55 14.93
CA ASP A 46 10.92 0.14 16.31
C ASP A 46 12.37 -0.26 16.47
N ASN A 47 12.91 -1.06 15.54
CA ASN A 47 14.32 -1.44 15.53
C ASN A 47 15.23 -0.20 15.46
N LEU A 48 14.89 0.81 14.67
CA LEU A 48 15.67 2.06 14.64
C LEU A 48 15.56 2.86 15.94
N THR A 49 14.41 2.80 16.60
CA THR A 49 14.22 3.43 17.92
C THR A 49 15.13 2.77 18.93
N GLU A 50 15.11 1.43 19.01
CA GLU A 50 15.97 0.65 19.90
C GLU A 50 17.46 0.91 19.65
N LEU A 51 17.90 0.95 18.40
CA LEU A 51 19.28 1.27 18.04
C LEU A 51 19.65 2.69 18.47
N THR A 52 18.74 3.65 18.29
CA THR A 52 18.97 5.05 18.69
C THR A 52 19.04 5.19 20.22
N ASP A 53 18.17 4.50 20.95
CA ASP A 53 18.18 4.46 22.42
C ASP A 53 19.46 3.81 22.96
N ALA A 54 20.03 2.85 22.22
CA ALA A 54 21.33 2.25 22.50
C ALA A 54 22.54 3.14 22.08
N ASN A 55 22.30 4.38 21.63
CA ASN A 55 23.31 5.29 21.06
C ASN A 55 24.04 4.74 19.80
N ILE A 56 23.43 3.79 19.10
CA ILE A 56 23.93 3.27 17.83
C ILE A 56 23.37 4.15 16.70
N ILE A 57 24.07 5.25 16.43
CA ILE A 57 23.62 6.28 15.49
C ILE A 57 24.55 6.32 14.28
N CYS A 58 23.97 6.33 13.07
CA CYS A 58 24.73 6.66 11.88
C CYS A 58 24.64 8.16 11.56
N MET A 59 25.82 8.78 11.44
CA MET A 59 25.97 10.18 11.06
C MET A 59 26.54 10.26 9.65
N ALA A 60 25.89 11.03 8.78
CA ALA A 60 26.38 11.32 7.44
C ALA A 60 26.29 12.83 7.20
N GLU A 61 27.41 13.46 6.83
CA GLU A 61 27.48 14.92 6.64
C GLU A 61 26.96 15.74 7.84
N GLY A 62 27.13 15.22 9.07
CA GLY A 62 26.62 15.86 10.29
C GLY A 62 25.11 15.67 10.52
N VAL A 63 24.41 14.90 9.68
CA VAL A 63 23.00 14.57 9.83
C VAL A 63 22.84 13.20 10.50
N ASN A 64 21.95 13.14 11.51
CA ASN A 64 21.51 11.87 12.09
C ASN A 64 20.59 11.14 11.11
N VAL A 65 21.10 10.07 10.50
CA VAL A 65 20.39 9.30 9.48
C VAL A 65 19.30 8.42 10.09
N ASN A 66 19.53 7.89 11.31
CA ASN A 66 18.55 7.06 12.02
C ASN A 66 17.22 7.81 12.18
N GLU A 67 17.27 9.06 12.64
CA GLU A 67 16.09 9.90 12.84
C GLU A 67 15.31 10.09 11.52
N LYS A 68 16.02 10.30 10.40
CA LYS A 68 15.38 10.48 9.09
C LYS A 68 14.74 9.20 8.57
N TRP A 69 15.37 8.06 8.80
CA TRP A 69 14.80 6.76 8.46
C TRP A 69 13.62 6.41 9.37
N GLN A 70 13.68 6.72 10.67
CA GLN A 70 12.60 6.50 11.61
C GLN A 70 11.35 7.30 11.22
N ILE A 71 11.51 8.57 10.85
CA ILE A 71 10.42 9.39 10.30
C ILE A 71 9.81 8.72 9.07
N LEU A 72 10.64 8.27 8.14
CA LEU A 72 10.21 7.62 6.91
C LEU A 72 9.45 6.31 7.17
N PHE A 73 9.94 5.48 8.08
CA PHE A 73 9.25 4.24 8.46
C PHE A 73 7.91 4.51 9.14
N ASN A 74 7.84 5.51 10.03
CA ASN A 74 6.59 5.93 10.68
C ASN A 74 5.57 6.49 9.69
N TRP A 75 6.01 7.28 8.71
CA TRP A 75 5.14 7.75 7.63
C TRP A 75 4.60 6.61 6.78
N GLY A 76 5.47 5.66 6.40
CA GLY A 76 5.05 4.45 5.69
C GLY A 76 4.03 3.66 6.50
N TYR A 77 4.28 3.45 7.79
CA TYR A 77 3.34 2.80 8.71
C TYR A 77 1.97 3.49 8.71
N LEU A 78 1.92 4.80 8.96
CA LEU A 78 0.66 5.55 9.03
C LEU A 78 -0.14 5.50 7.71
N MET A 79 0.55 5.57 6.57
CA MET A 79 -0.12 5.44 5.28
C MET A 79 -0.68 4.04 5.06
N PHE A 80 0.07 2.99 5.37
CA PHE A 80 -0.42 1.62 5.24
C PHE A 80 -1.54 1.31 6.23
N VAL A 81 -1.56 1.92 7.42
CA VAL A 81 -2.73 1.90 8.32
C VAL A 81 -3.95 2.50 7.61
N GLY A 82 -3.82 3.70 7.03
CA GLY A 82 -4.91 4.35 6.29
C GLY A 82 -5.43 3.52 5.11
N ILE A 83 -4.53 2.91 4.33
CA ILE A 83 -4.88 2.03 3.21
C ILE A 83 -5.60 0.76 3.73
N CYS A 84 -5.12 0.15 4.82
CA CYS A 84 -5.79 -0.99 5.44
C CYS A 84 -7.21 -0.65 5.90
N THR A 85 -7.41 0.52 6.51
CA THR A 85 -8.75 1.00 6.86
C THR A 85 -9.63 1.14 5.62
N ALA A 86 -9.11 1.73 4.54
CA ALA A 86 -9.82 1.88 3.28
C ALA A 86 -10.24 0.52 2.69
N TYR A 87 -9.31 -0.43 2.59
CA TYR A 87 -9.62 -1.76 2.06
C TYR A 87 -10.57 -2.55 2.95
N THR A 88 -10.49 -2.39 4.27
CA THR A 88 -11.47 -2.99 5.19
C THR A 88 -12.87 -2.47 4.88
N MET A 89 -13.03 -1.15 4.70
CA MET A 89 -14.31 -0.56 4.27
C MET A 89 -14.76 -1.09 2.90
N GLY A 90 -13.84 -1.26 1.94
CA GLY A 90 -14.12 -1.81 0.63
C GLY A 90 -14.59 -3.28 0.67
N VAL A 91 -13.97 -4.10 1.51
CA VAL A 91 -14.37 -5.51 1.73
C VAL A 91 -15.77 -5.57 2.31
N VAL A 92 -16.06 -4.78 3.34
CA VAL A 92 -17.40 -4.70 3.94
C VAL A 92 -18.42 -4.20 2.92
N ALA A 93 -18.10 -3.16 2.15
CA ALA A 93 -18.96 -2.66 1.08
C ALA A 93 -19.25 -3.70 -0.01
N SER A 94 -18.28 -4.55 -0.33
CA SER A 94 -18.43 -5.65 -1.30
C SER A 94 -19.39 -6.73 -0.81
N ILE A 95 -19.39 -7.01 0.50
CA ILE A 95 -20.32 -7.96 1.15
C ILE A 95 -21.75 -7.39 1.16
N VAL A 96 -21.89 -6.09 1.50
CA VAL A 96 -23.20 -5.43 1.62
C VAL A 96 -23.80 -5.06 0.25
N GLY A 97 -22.99 -4.96 -0.80
CA GLY A 97 -23.45 -4.61 -2.14
C GLY A 97 -23.50 -3.11 -2.41
N LYS A 98 -22.53 -2.35 -1.89
CA LYS A 98 -22.48 -0.88 -2.00
C LYS A 98 -21.34 -0.42 -2.91
N LEU A 99 -21.64 -0.31 -4.21
CA LEU A 99 -20.65 0.04 -5.24
C LEU A 99 -19.99 1.42 -5.03
N GLU A 100 -20.75 2.42 -4.57
CA GLU A 100 -20.24 3.78 -4.31
C GLU A 100 -19.03 3.79 -3.36
N TYR A 101 -19.08 2.96 -2.31
CA TYR A 101 -17.98 2.84 -1.34
C TYR A 101 -16.77 2.13 -1.93
N ILE A 102 -16.98 1.13 -2.81
CA ILE A 102 -15.88 0.45 -3.50
C ILE A 102 -15.14 1.43 -4.41
N ILE A 103 -15.88 2.26 -5.17
CA ILE A 103 -15.29 3.29 -6.02
C ILE A 103 -14.52 4.30 -5.17
N ALA A 104 -15.09 4.75 -4.05
CA ALA A 104 -14.41 5.67 -3.13
C ALA A 104 -13.09 5.07 -2.60
N VAL A 105 -13.07 3.78 -2.25
CA VAL A 105 -11.85 3.07 -1.80
C VAL A 105 -10.81 2.98 -2.93
N MET A 106 -11.23 2.79 -4.18
CA MET A 106 -10.31 2.80 -5.33
C MET A 106 -9.73 4.19 -5.59
N CYS A 107 -10.53 5.25 -5.49
CA CYS A 107 -10.05 6.63 -5.58
C CYS A 107 -9.06 6.96 -4.45
N MET A 108 -9.37 6.54 -3.23
CA MET A 108 -8.47 6.69 -2.08
C MET A 108 -7.15 5.95 -2.31
N HIS A 109 -7.20 4.69 -2.76
CA HIS A 109 -5.99 3.93 -3.09
C HIS A 109 -5.11 4.65 -4.14
N ALA A 110 -5.72 5.21 -5.19
CA ALA A 110 -5.00 5.96 -6.20
C ALA A 110 -4.30 7.19 -5.60
N LEU A 111 -5.02 7.98 -4.77
CA LEU A 111 -4.45 9.16 -4.10
C LEU A 111 -3.28 8.78 -3.18
N PHE A 112 -3.47 7.78 -2.32
CA PHE A 112 -2.41 7.31 -1.42
C PHE A 112 -1.21 6.76 -2.18
N SER A 113 -1.43 6.08 -3.32
CA SER A 113 -0.34 5.59 -4.17
C SER A 113 0.49 6.74 -4.76
N CYS A 114 -0.16 7.82 -5.20
CA CYS A 114 0.53 9.01 -5.71
C CYS A 114 1.32 9.74 -4.61
N VAL A 115 0.71 9.96 -3.45
CA VAL A 115 1.38 10.62 -2.30
C VAL A 115 2.55 9.76 -1.83
N ASN A 116 2.35 8.45 -1.72
CA ASN A 116 3.40 7.52 -1.32
C ASN A 116 4.55 7.56 -2.33
N LEU A 117 4.27 7.50 -3.63
CA LEU A 117 5.31 7.61 -4.66
C LEU A 117 6.10 8.92 -4.55
N ALA A 118 5.43 10.06 -4.40
CA ALA A 118 6.10 11.36 -4.28
C ALA A 118 6.98 11.44 -3.01
N PHE A 119 6.48 10.93 -1.89
CA PHE A 119 7.21 10.88 -0.63
C PHE A 119 8.41 9.93 -0.71
N VAL A 120 8.20 8.74 -1.27
CA VAL A 120 9.21 7.70 -1.51
C VAL A 120 10.30 8.21 -2.45
N ILE A 121 9.98 8.94 -3.51
CA ILE A 121 10.99 9.58 -4.38
C ILE A 121 11.76 10.64 -3.60
N THR A 122 11.07 11.51 -2.86
CA THR A 122 11.70 12.64 -2.15
C THR A 122 12.61 12.18 -1.02
N MET A 123 12.18 11.18 -0.25
CA MET A 123 12.96 10.66 0.88
C MET A 123 13.95 9.57 0.46
N GLY A 124 13.55 8.73 -0.49
CA GLY A 124 14.31 7.56 -0.95
C GLY A 124 15.27 7.78 -2.09
N VAL A 125 15.04 8.74 -2.98
CA VAL A 125 16.00 9.06 -4.05
C VAL A 125 16.88 10.21 -3.63
N TRP A 126 16.29 11.31 -3.16
CA TRP A 126 17.09 12.48 -2.79
C TRP A 126 17.80 12.28 -1.46
N ARG A 127 17.10 11.95 -0.38
CA ARG A 127 17.74 11.90 0.94
C ARG A 127 18.54 10.62 1.21
N TYR A 128 18.17 9.48 0.63
CA TYR A 128 19.03 8.30 0.65
C TYR A 128 20.35 8.54 -0.10
N ASN A 129 20.30 9.16 -1.29
CA ASN A 129 21.52 9.39 -2.07
C ASN A 129 22.41 10.47 -1.43
N SER A 130 21.83 11.49 -0.79
CA SER A 130 22.59 12.54 -0.11
C SER A 130 23.24 12.07 1.20
N TRP A 131 22.53 11.32 2.04
CA TRP A 131 23.01 11.02 3.40
C TRP A 131 22.89 9.55 3.82
N GLY A 132 21.95 8.80 3.24
CA GLY A 132 21.61 7.45 3.69
C GLY A 132 22.45 6.31 3.10
N SER A 133 23.01 6.50 1.90
CA SER A 133 23.63 5.42 1.13
C SER A 133 24.88 4.85 1.81
N ALA A 134 25.68 5.69 2.47
CA ALA A 134 26.85 5.26 3.24
C ALA A 134 26.46 4.40 4.47
N CYS A 135 25.37 4.76 5.13
CA CYS A 135 24.84 4.03 6.28
C CYS A 135 24.10 2.74 5.90
N ALA A 136 23.81 2.53 4.61
CA ALA A 136 23.16 1.35 4.07
C ALA A 136 24.13 0.42 3.32
N GLN A 137 25.45 0.62 3.46
CA GLN A 137 26.45 -0.31 2.97
C GLN A 137 26.68 -1.46 3.95
N GLU A 138 27.06 -2.61 3.40
CA GLU A 138 27.39 -3.81 4.17
C GLU A 138 28.51 -3.49 5.19
N GLY A 139 28.29 -3.87 6.45
CA GLY A 139 29.18 -3.53 7.58
C GLY A 139 28.75 -2.31 8.39
N SER A 140 27.73 -1.54 7.95
CA SER A 140 27.11 -0.51 8.78
C SER A 140 26.24 -1.12 9.90
N VAL A 141 26.24 -0.45 11.05
CA VAL A 141 25.41 -0.81 12.22
C VAL A 141 23.90 -0.72 11.97
N ILE A 142 23.48 0.04 10.95
CA ILE A 142 22.06 0.18 10.54
C ILE A 142 21.80 -0.37 9.13
N TYR A 143 22.71 -1.20 8.61
CA TYR A 143 22.66 -1.73 7.25
C TYR A 143 21.30 -2.35 6.89
N GLN A 144 20.77 -3.22 7.76
CA GLN A 144 19.56 -4.00 7.46
C GLN A 144 18.33 -3.11 7.22
N GLN A 145 18.19 -2.05 8.02
CA GLN A 145 17.08 -1.11 7.92
C GLN A 145 17.22 -0.26 6.65
N GLY A 146 18.44 0.16 6.32
CA GLY A 146 18.73 0.86 5.07
C GLY A 146 18.45 0.02 3.82
N ALA A 147 18.89 -1.25 3.83
CA ALA A 147 18.66 -2.19 2.74
C ALA A 147 17.16 -2.51 2.56
N PHE A 148 16.42 -2.66 3.66
CA PHE A 148 14.97 -2.88 3.60
C PHE A 148 14.25 -1.69 2.95
N LEU A 149 14.62 -0.46 3.35
CA LEU A 149 14.12 0.76 2.74
C LEU A 149 14.41 0.79 1.22
N GLN A 150 15.64 0.43 0.82
CA GLN A 150 16.04 0.30 -0.57
C GLN A 150 15.19 -0.71 -1.36
N ASN A 151 14.90 -1.87 -0.78
CA ASN A 151 14.09 -2.89 -1.44
C ASN A 151 12.63 -2.45 -1.64
N ILE A 152 12.07 -1.70 -0.69
CA ILE A 152 10.76 -1.07 -0.85
C ILE A 152 10.79 -0.13 -2.05
N PHE A 153 11.81 0.74 -2.16
CA PHE A 153 11.93 1.67 -3.30
C PHE A 153 11.94 0.94 -4.64
N ILE A 154 12.79 -0.07 -4.77
CA ILE A 154 12.93 -0.84 -6.01
C ILE A 154 11.59 -1.50 -6.36
N THR A 155 10.93 -2.10 -5.37
CA THR A 155 9.64 -2.79 -5.58
C THR A 155 8.56 -1.82 -6.05
N PHE A 156 8.47 -0.62 -5.46
CA PHE A 156 7.53 0.41 -5.88
C PHE A 156 7.81 0.91 -7.31
N CYS A 157 9.07 1.19 -7.64
CA CYS A 157 9.45 1.60 -8.98
C CYS A 157 9.09 0.53 -10.03
N VAL A 158 9.40 -0.73 -9.73
CA VAL A 158 9.06 -1.87 -10.61
C VAL A 158 7.55 -1.97 -10.80
N PHE A 159 6.77 -1.91 -9.71
CA PHE A 159 5.31 -1.99 -9.77
C PHE A 159 4.70 -0.85 -10.60
N GLN A 160 5.18 0.38 -10.46
CA GLN A 160 4.70 1.51 -11.24
C GLN A 160 5.07 1.40 -12.73
N CYS A 161 6.28 0.93 -13.05
CA CYS A 161 6.67 0.61 -14.43
C CYS A 161 5.76 -0.46 -15.05
N PHE A 162 5.44 -1.53 -14.30
CA PHE A 162 4.50 -2.56 -14.74
C PHE A 162 3.12 -1.98 -15.02
N ASN A 163 2.55 -1.17 -14.12
CA ASN A 163 1.25 -0.54 -14.33
C ASN A 163 1.22 0.39 -15.55
N CYS A 164 2.28 1.17 -15.80
CA CYS A 164 2.41 1.98 -17.01
C CYS A 164 2.40 1.12 -18.29
N CYS A 165 3.15 0.01 -18.30
CA CYS A 165 3.19 -0.93 -19.42
C CYS A 165 1.81 -1.58 -19.67
N PHE A 166 1.11 -2.01 -18.62
CA PHE A 166 -0.22 -2.61 -18.74
C PHE A 166 -1.29 -1.61 -19.17
N ASN A 167 -1.26 -0.36 -18.69
CA ASN A 167 -2.15 0.70 -19.16
C ASN A 167 -1.92 1.02 -20.65
N GLY A 168 -0.68 1.00 -21.11
CA GLY A 168 -0.34 1.15 -22.53
C GLY A 168 -0.88 0.01 -23.40
N LEU A 169 -0.87 -1.24 -22.89
CA LEU A 169 -1.42 -2.41 -23.57
C LEU A 169 -2.96 -2.41 -23.56
N ALA A 170 -3.58 -2.06 -22.43
CA ALA A 170 -5.03 -1.98 -22.29
C ALA A 170 -5.65 -0.91 -23.20
N ASN A 171 -4.97 0.24 -23.37
CA ASN A 171 -5.40 1.28 -24.29
C ASN A 171 -5.29 0.86 -25.77
N LYS A 172 -4.38 -0.06 -26.11
CA LYS A 172 -4.27 -0.64 -27.45
C LYS A 172 -5.27 -1.79 -27.70
N ALA A 173 -5.85 -2.36 -26.65
CA ALA A 173 -6.80 -3.45 -26.72
C ALA A 173 -8.27 -2.99 -26.76
N LYS A 174 -8.55 -1.67 -26.72
CA LYS A 174 -9.91 -1.17 -26.95
C LYS A 174 -10.31 -1.44 -28.41
N PRO A 175 -11.41 -2.15 -28.68
CA PRO A 175 -11.93 -2.25 -30.03
C PRO A 175 -12.26 -0.84 -30.53
N GLN A 176 -11.81 -0.53 -31.75
CA GLN A 176 -12.17 0.70 -32.47
C GLN A 176 -13.65 0.70 -32.81
#